data_AF-A0A7X0DH51-F1
#
_entry.id   AF-A0A7X0DH51-F1
#
_cell.length_a   1.000
_cell.length_b   1.000
_cell.length_c   1.000
_cell.angle_alpha   90.00
_cell.angle_beta   90.00
_cell.angle_gamma   90.00
#
_symmetry.space_group_name_H-M   'P 1'
#
loop_
_entity.id
_entity.type
_entity.pdbx_description
1 polymer ?
#
loop_
_entity_poly.entity_id
_entity_poly.type
_entity_poly.pdbx_seq_one_letter_code
_entity_poly.pdbx_strand_id
1 'polypeptide(L)'
;MIPQRDKIRRDKAIQWNSGRNPTGFQAFREGTLPFPDGTVLAKVAWKRVPQTFFATASFPEQATTVQFMVKDSKKYAATGGWGFGRFVNGKPTPLAEHKTCFACHQSLAKNHDFVTTRYAQ
;
A
#
# COMPACT_ATOMS: atom_id res chain seq x y z
N MET A 1 -26.72 10.69 17.45
CA MET A 1 -26.18 9.33 17.21
C MET A 1 -25.12 9.42 16.14
N ILE A 2 -23.86 9.19 16.50
CA ILE A 2 -22.74 9.14 15.54
C ILE A 2 -22.85 7.79 14.83
N PRO A 3 -23.00 7.73 13.49
CA PRO A 3 -23.06 6.44 12.81
C PRO A 3 -21.77 5.69 13.08
N GLN A 4 -21.89 4.46 13.57
CA GLN A 4 -20.75 3.58 13.80
C GLN A 4 -19.99 3.43 12.49
N ARG A 5 -18.79 4.00 12.43
CA ARG A 5 -17.85 3.82 11.32
C ARG A 5 -17.76 2.34 11.01
N ASP A 6 -18.11 1.97 9.78
CA ASP A 6 -17.99 0.63 9.23
C ASP A 6 -16.75 -0.07 9.75
N LYS A 7 -17.00 -1.20 10.42
CA LYS A 7 -16.06 -2.06 11.13
C LYS A 7 -14.70 -2.15 10.41
N ILE A 8 -13.75 -1.35 10.90
CA ILE A 8 -12.30 -1.49 10.88
C ILE A 8 -11.75 -2.14 9.58
N ARG A 9 -11.59 -1.33 8.53
CA ARG A 9 -10.69 -1.67 7.41
C ARG A 9 -9.26 -1.72 7.98
N ARG A 10 -8.61 -2.88 7.94
CA ARG A 10 -7.16 -2.94 8.16
C ARG A 10 -6.49 -2.95 6.81
N ASP A 11 -5.66 -1.95 6.63
CA ASP A 11 -4.70 -1.92 5.55
C ASP A 11 -3.45 -2.67 6.01
N LYS A 12 -3.02 -3.67 5.26
CA LYS A 12 -1.64 -4.18 5.39
C LYS A 12 -0.90 -3.84 4.10
N ALA A 13 0.33 -3.36 4.22
CA ALA A 13 1.27 -3.51 3.12
C ALA A 13 1.45 -5.03 2.93
N ILE A 14 0.90 -5.58 1.84
CA ILE A 14 1.21 -6.96 1.51
C ILE A 14 2.57 -6.94 0.84
N GLN A 15 3.48 -7.66 1.47
CA GLN A 15 4.79 -7.96 0.94
C GLN A 15 4.63 -8.99 -0.20
N TRP A 16 5.05 -8.61 -1.40
CA TRP A 16 4.92 -9.45 -2.59
C TRP A 16 6.08 -10.46 -2.63
N ASN A 17 5.89 -11.65 -2.07
CA ASN A 17 6.93 -12.69 -1.95
C ASN A 17 7.17 -13.53 -3.23
N SER A 18 6.51 -13.26 -4.36
CA SER A 18 6.56 -14.13 -5.55
C SER A 18 7.74 -13.88 -6.51
N GLY A 19 8.91 -13.47 -6.01
CA GLY A 19 10.18 -13.47 -6.77
C GLY A 19 10.39 -12.37 -7.83
N ARG A 20 9.44 -11.45 -8.04
CA ARG A 20 9.49 -10.38 -9.07
C ARG A 20 9.72 -8.96 -8.50
N ASN A 21 10.04 -8.84 -7.21
CA ASN A 21 10.52 -7.58 -6.60
C ASN A 21 11.57 -7.84 -5.48
N PRO A 22 12.64 -8.60 -5.73
CA PRO A 22 13.63 -8.92 -4.69
C PRO A 22 14.35 -7.66 -4.18
N THR A 23 14.69 -6.73 -5.07
CA THR A 23 15.39 -5.49 -4.74
C THR A 23 14.55 -4.58 -3.85
N GLY A 24 13.28 -4.36 -4.19
CA GLY A 24 12.38 -3.55 -3.38
C GLY A 24 12.06 -4.21 -2.03
N PHE A 25 11.93 -5.54 -1.99
CA PHE A 25 11.76 -6.29 -0.75
C PHE A 25 12.97 -6.11 0.18
N GLN A 26 14.19 -6.27 -0.35
CA GLN A 26 15.40 -6.15 0.43
C GLN A 26 15.57 -4.72 0.96
N ALA A 27 15.41 -3.71 0.10
CA ALA A 27 15.43 -2.31 0.49
C ALA A 27 14.42 -2.01 1.60
N PHE A 28 13.21 -2.57 1.51
CA PHE A 28 12.19 -2.35 2.54
C PHE A 28 12.58 -2.98 3.87
N ARG A 29 13.11 -4.20 3.85
CA ARG A 29 13.54 -4.95 5.04
C ARG A 29 14.74 -4.29 5.72
N GLU A 30 15.69 -3.77 4.96
CA GLU A 30 16.91 -3.11 5.44
C GLU A 30 16.70 -1.62 5.77
N GLY A 31 15.57 -1.04 5.38
CA GLY A 31 15.29 0.38 5.57
C GLY A 31 16.09 1.28 4.62
N THR A 32 16.53 0.76 3.48
CA THR A 32 17.27 1.50 2.46
C THR A 32 16.41 2.61 1.86
N LEU A 33 16.93 3.84 1.89
CA LEU A 33 16.29 5.01 1.30
C LEU A 33 17.31 5.81 0.47
N PRO A 34 16.94 6.35 -0.70
CA PRO A 34 15.66 6.14 -1.38
C PRO A 34 15.49 4.69 -1.86
N PHE A 35 14.25 4.27 -2.10
CA PHE A 35 14.01 2.95 -2.70
C PHE A 35 14.58 2.91 -4.12
N PRO A 36 15.18 1.78 -4.53
CA PRO A 36 15.72 1.63 -5.88
C PRO A 36 14.60 1.57 -6.92
N ASP A 37 14.89 2.05 -8.13
CA ASP A 37 14.00 1.90 -9.29
C ASP A 37 13.66 0.42 -9.52
N GLY A 38 12.42 0.17 -9.96
CA GLY A 38 11.84 -1.17 -10.06
C GLY A 38 11.17 -1.66 -8.77
N THR A 39 11.29 -0.93 -7.65
CA THR A 39 10.55 -1.25 -6.42
C THR A 39 9.05 -1.16 -6.66
N VAL A 40 8.31 -2.21 -6.28
CA VAL A 40 6.85 -2.24 -6.27
C VAL A 40 6.31 -2.54 -4.88
N LEU A 41 5.55 -1.61 -4.30
CA LEU A 41 4.87 -1.79 -3.01
C LEU A 41 3.37 -1.94 -3.23
N ALA A 42 2.74 -2.86 -2.49
CA ALA A 42 1.30 -3.08 -2.53
C ALA A 42 0.69 -2.92 -1.13
N LYS A 43 -0.40 -2.15 -1.06
CA LYS A 43 -1.25 -2.00 0.13
C LYS A 43 -2.59 -2.65 -0.15
N VAL A 44 -2.97 -3.64 0.65
CA VAL A 44 -4.22 -4.37 0.49
C VAL A 44 -5.12 -4.15 1.70
N ALA A 45 -6.38 -3.85 1.41
CA ALA A 45 -7.43 -3.62 2.38
C ALA A 45 -8.51 -4.69 2.24
N TRP A 46 -8.84 -5.36 3.34
CA TRP A 46 -9.89 -6.39 3.41
C TRP A 46 -10.84 -6.11 4.58
N LYS A 47 -12.00 -6.78 4.53
CA LYS A 47 -12.93 -6.84 5.65
C LYS A 47 -12.47 -7.89 6.66
N ARG A 48 -12.76 -7.65 7.94
CA ARG A 48 -12.45 -8.56 9.04
C ARG A 48 -13.68 -9.42 9.34
N VAL A 49 -13.53 -10.74 9.32
CA VAL A 49 -14.61 -11.68 9.68
C VAL A 49 -14.25 -12.37 11.00
N PRO A 50 -15.06 -12.24 12.07
CA PRO A 50 -14.83 -12.92 13.34
C PRO A 50 -14.82 -14.44 13.20
N GLN A 51 -14.00 -15.13 14.00
CA GLN A 51 -14.05 -16.59 14.09
C GLN A 51 -15.17 -17.04 15.02
N THR A 52 -15.88 -18.11 14.66
CA THR A 52 -17.00 -18.64 15.44
C THR A 52 -16.55 -19.35 16.72
N PHE A 53 -15.37 -19.98 16.70
CA PHE A 53 -14.84 -20.77 17.81
C PHE A 53 -13.79 -20.03 18.67
N PHE A 54 -13.35 -18.84 18.25
CA PHE A 54 -12.42 -18.02 19.03
C PHE A 54 -12.72 -16.53 18.83
N ALA A 55 -13.58 -15.98 19.71
CA ALA A 55 -14.24 -14.69 19.52
C ALA A 55 -13.28 -13.47 19.37
N THR A 56 -12.04 -13.57 19.87
CA THR A 56 -11.03 -12.51 19.75
C THR A 56 -10.27 -12.57 18.43
N ALA A 57 -10.31 -13.70 17.73
CA ALA A 57 -9.66 -13.89 16.44
C ALA A 57 -10.58 -13.60 15.25
N SER A 58 -9.95 -13.44 14.09
CA SER A 58 -10.60 -13.08 12.85
C SER A 58 -9.75 -13.49 11.66
N PHE A 59 -10.39 -13.73 10.52
CA PHE A 59 -9.70 -13.91 9.25
C PHE A 59 -10.00 -12.75 8.28
N PRO A 60 -9.13 -12.50 7.29
CA PRO A 60 -9.41 -11.58 6.20
C PRO A 60 -10.45 -12.19 5.23
N GLU A 61 -11.42 -11.38 4.80
CA GLU A 61 -12.26 -11.69 3.63
C GLU A 61 -11.52 -11.32 2.32
N GLN A 62 -12.24 -11.33 1.20
CA GLN A 62 -11.73 -10.85 -0.08
C GLN A 62 -11.23 -9.40 0.04
N ALA A 63 -10.11 -9.13 -0.64
CA ALA A 63 -9.57 -7.79 -0.75
C ALA A 63 -10.59 -6.86 -1.44
N THR A 64 -10.96 -5.79 -0.73
CA THR A 64 -11.86 -4.75 -1.22
C THR A 64 -11.11 -3.69 -2.01
N THR A 65 -9.85 -3.43 -1.64
CA THR A 65 -9.02 -2.44 -2.31
C THR A 65 -7.56 -2.89 -2.32
N VAL A 66 -6.92 -2.76 -3.47
CA VAL A 66 -5.48 -2.94 -3.65
C VAL A 66 -4.92 -1.64 -4.20
N GLN A 67 -3.85 -1.14 -3.59
CA GLN A 67 -3.14 0.05 -4.02
C GLN A 67 -1.69 -0.30 -4.29
N PHE A 68 -1.12 0.24 -5.35
CA PHE A 68 0.26 0.02 -5.75
C PHE A 68 1.03 1.33 -5.76
N MET A 69 2.32 1.23 -5.43
CA MET A 69 3.34 2.24 -5.71
C MET A 69 4.46 1.59 -6.50
N VAL A 70 4.89 2.22 -7.59
CA VAL A 70 5.99 1.74 -8.44
C VAL A 70 7.07 2.81 -8.53
N LYS A 71 8.31 2.45 -8.19
CA LYS A 71 9.46 3.35 -8.29
C LYS A 71 10.04 3.32 -9.70
N ASP A 72 10.00 4.46 -10.38
CA ASP A 72 10.70 4.74 -11.62
C ASP A 72 11.02 6.24 -11.64
N SER A 73 12.25 6.57 -11.26
CA SER A 73 12.75 7.93 -11.08
C SER A 73 12.63 8.77 -12.36
N LYS A 74 12.74 8.14 -13.54
CA LYS A 74 12.66 8.82 -14.83
C LYS A 74 11.22 9.06 -15.23
N LYS A 75 10.37 8.01 -15.18
CA LYS A 75 8.98 8.09 -15.61
C LYS A 75 8.12 8.95 -14.69
N TYR A 76 8.40 8.94 -13.39
CA TYR A 76 7.59 9.59 -12.36
C TYR A 76 8.35 10.72 -11.64
N ALA A 77 9.22 11.44 -12.35
CA ALA A 77 10.03 12.53 -11.79
C ALA A 77 9.19 13.59 -11.04
N ALA A 78 8.00 13.92 -11.54
CA ALA A 78 7.09 14.91 -10.95
C ALA A 78 6.49 14.48 -9.59
N THR A 79 6.56 13.18 -9.25
CA THR A 79 5.99 12.60 -8.03
C THR A 79 7.07 11.91 -7.19
N GLY A 80 8.29 12.44 -7.22
CA GLY A 80 9.41 11.90 -6.44
C GLY A 80 9.86 10.50 -6.87
N GLY A 81 9.60 10.15 -8.14
CA GLY A 81 9.91 8.84 -8.71
C GLY A 81 8.83 7.78 -8.46
N TRP A 82 7.65 8.12 -7.93
CA TRP A 82 6.60 7.15 -7.63
C TRP A 82 5.36 7.28 -8.50
N GLY A 83 5.01 6.19 -9.18
CA GLY A 83 3.71 6.00 -9.82
C GLY A 83 2.72 5.34 -8.87
N PHE A 84 1.44 5.72 -8.94
CA PHE A 84 0.39 5.22 -8.06
C PHE A 84 -0.70 4.51 -8.86
N GLY A 85 -1.28 3.47 -8.29
CA GLY A 85 -2.45 2.79 -8.84
C GLY A 85 -3.38 2.34 -7.73
N ARG A 86 -4.69 2.43 -7.98
CA ARG A 86 -5.73 1.98 -7.06
C ARG A 86 -6.75 1.11 -7.78
N PHE A 87 -7.08 0.01 -7.14
CA PHE A 87 -8.02 -0.99 -7.61
C PHE A 87 -9.06 -1.26 -6.53
N VAL A 88 -10.34 -1.20 -6.89
CA VAL A 88 -11.46 -1.49 -6.00
C VAL A 88 -12.21 -2.68 -6.58
N ASN A 89 -12.40 -3.73 -5.78
CA ASN A 89 -13.04 -4.98 -6.22
C ASN A 89 -12.44 -5.54 -7.53
N GLY A 90 -11.11 -5.49 -7.65
CA GLY A 90 -10.37 -5.96 -8.83
C GLY A 90 -10.38 -5.05 -10.05
N LYS A 91 -11.10 -3.93 -10.03
CA LYS A 91 -11.17 -2.97 -11.15
C LYS A 91 -10.31 -1.73 -10.88
N PRO A 92 -9.55 -1.23 -11.87
CA PRO A 92 -8.80 0.01 -11.71
C PRO A 92 -9.76 1.19 -11.53
N THR A 93 -9.41 2.12 -10.63
CA THR A 93 -10.09 3.42 -10.56
C THR A 93 -9.61 4.34 -11.70
N PRO A 94 -10.36 5.39 -12.07
CA PRO A 94 -9.93 6.37 -13.06
C PRO A 94 -8.54 6.97 -12.76
N LEU A 95 -7.78 7.25 -13.81
CA LEU A 95 -6.42 7.81 -13.70
C LEU A 95 -6.38 9.13 -12.91
N ALA A 96 -7.45 9.93 -12.95
CA ALA A 96 -7.54 11.16 -12.18
C ALA A 96 -7.42 10.92 -10.67
N GLU A 97 -7.96 9.80 -10.15
CA GLU A 97 -7.83 9.43 -8.74
C GLU A 97 -6.39 9.03 -8.38
N HIS A 98 -5.64 8.42 -9.31
CA HIS A 98 -4.25 8.04 -9.03
C HIS A 98 -3.34 9.27 -8.85
N LYS A 99 -3.66 10.36 -9.55
CA LYS A 99 -2.92 11.63 -9.45
C LYS A 99 -3.10 12.33 -8.10
N THR A 100 -4.12 12.00 -7.32
CA THR A 100 -4.35 12.61 -6.00
C THR A 100 -3.51 11.97 -4.88
N CYS A 101 -2.87 10.83 -5.13
CA CYS A 101 -2.13 10.09 -4.11
C CYS A 101 -0.87 10.84 -3.63
N PHE A 102 -0.12 11.45 -4.55
CA PHE A 102 1.22 11.97 -4.24
C PHE A 102 1.19 13.12 -3.22
N ALA A 103 0.22 14.02 -3.26
CA ALA A 103 0.16 15.16 -2.33
C ALA A 103 0.13 14.71 -0.85
N CYS A 104 -0.64 13.65 -0.56
CA CYS A 104 -0.71 13.07 0.78
C CYS A 104 0.59 12.34 1.17
N HIS A 105 1.18 11.60 0.24
CA HIS A 105 2.47 10.92 0.49
C HIS A 105 3.61 11.92 0.68
N GLN A 106 3.58 13.04 -0.05
CA GLN A 106 4.53 14.13 0.10
C GLN A 106 4.41 14.81 1.46
N SER A 107 3.20 15.09 1.93
CA SER A 107 3.02 15.73 3.24
C SER A 107 3.37 14.82 4.41
N LEU A 108 3.08 13.52 4.32
CA LEU A 108 3.27 12.58 5.42
C LEU A 108 4.64 11.89 5.46
N ALA A 109 5.32 11.75 4.31
CA ALA A 109 6.48 10.86 4.20
C ALA A 109 7.61 11.41 3.33
N LYS A 110 7.73 12.74 3.16
CA LYS A 110 8.82 13.36 2.36
C LYS A 110 10.22 12.84 2.72
N ASN A 111 10.49 12.64 4.01
CA ASN A 111 11.80 12.20 4.51
C ASN A 111 11.97 10.67 4.51
N HIS A 112 10.99 9.92 4.01
CA HIS A 112 10.98 8.46 3.94
C HIS A 112 10.69 7.97 2.52
N ASP A 113 11.23 8.69 1.54
CA ASP A 113 11.02 8.45 0.11
C ASP A 113 9.53 8.27 -0.24
N PHE A 114 8.67 9.07 0.38
CA PHE A 114 7.22 9.09 0.16
C PHE A 114 6.49 7.79 0.54
N VAL A 115 7.13 6.87 1.26
CA VAL A 115 6.51 5.62 1.75
C VAL A 115 6.07 5.81 3.20
N THR A 116 4.77 5.66 3.47
CA THR A 116 4.16 5.93 4.80
C THR A 116 4.26 4.77 5.78
N THR A 117 4.91 3.68 5.39
CA THR A 117 5.02 2.45 6.18
C THR A 117 6.48 2.03 6.31
N ARG A 118 6.80 1.28 7.35
CA ARG A 118 8.09 0.60 7.52
C ARG A 118 7.88 -0.90 7.53
N TYR A 119 8.95 -1.65 7.29
CA TYR A 119 8.92 -3.09 7.47
C TYR A 119 8.58 -3.42 8.93
N ALA A 120 7.63 -4.34 9.14
CA ALA A 120 7.25 -4.79 10.46
C ALA A 120 8.30 -5.79 10.94
N GLN A 121 9.01 -5.43 12.01
CA GLN A 121 9.98 -6.29 12.70
C GLN A 121 9.26 -7.26 13.64
#